data_AF-A0A1Y3X970-F1
#
_entry.id   AF-A0A1Y3X970-F1
#
_cell.length_a   1.000
_cell.length_b   1.000
_cell.length_c   1.000
_cell.angle_alpha   90.00
_cell.angle_beta   90.00
_cell.angle_gamma   90.00
#
_symmetry.space_group_name_H-M   'P 1'
#
loop_
_entity.id
_entity.type
_entity.pdbx_description
1 polymer ?
#
loop_
_entity_poly.entity_id
_entity_poly.type
_entity_poly.pdbx_seq_one_letter_code
_entity_poly.pdbx_strand_id
1 'polypeptide(L)'
;MNYLIGKQKIYESAFYPYGDGIITLPHRIRAYIDSSSDEFSHLTIENKLCDLGFAVTRGINLYTEIKKDISEHAKDVQYRSYEDNIKSSLFSYIDYLRETETLLTETLLEQKDIDLMQLVDLLVEEILLRYNEYPDVNSNEYTIIFRSIPLDYTAIINRFNIKSSEEKQSCHNYLLTAQESISKAVMNKDYVLYLNRWKELLPKLSGYDLYFADDLVFPGDEEYVYAYNEKQKDNPTRQLVLCVPPEPWSGNILNSKLVILSLNPGYVEHLNKNLANMFKPQMAEEIMEDKRKVLSMEGTKFDYYEPTRILGDYYWRKKILPLGTAVYGEQEKENIFNHVSLCQYFAYTSLVSPAIKNLFPSQKFTKMVLLYLATSAKEVKFLVMRHEAQWKTLMGEGLWNYLYDNNRLLVSKNYANQSLTEKNIGIENYRIIVEHLRNN
;
A
#
# COMPACT_ATOMS: atom_id res chain seq x y z
N MET A 1 13.84 -21.75 -12.21
CA MET A 1 12.75 -20.74 -12.12
C MET A 1 12.11 -20.68 -13.49
N ASN A 2 10.88 -21.19 -13.61
CA ASN A 2 10.08 -20.93 -14.81
C ASN A 2 9.44 -19.57 -14.57
N TYR A 3 9.91 -18.55 -15.28
CA TYR A 3 9.24 -17.26 -15.30
C TYR A 3 8.15 -17.35 -16.36
N LEU A 4 6.92 -17.03 -15.98
CA LEU A 4 5.78 -16.93 -16.91
C LEU A 4 6.11 -15.98 -18.06
N ILE A 5 6.63 -14.81 -17.72
CA ILE A 5 7.15 -13.83 -18.66
C ILE A 5 8.67 -13.93 -18.61
N GLY A 6 9.28 -14.31 -19.73
CA GLY A 6 10.74 -14.26 -19.90
C GLY A 6 11.29 -12.86 -19.59
N LYS A 7 12.58 -12.76 -19.27
CA LYS A 7 13.20 -11.45 -18.97
C LYS A 7 12.94 -10.48 -20.13
N GLN A 8 12.28 -9.37 -19.85
CA GLN A 8 12.04 -8.30 -20.81
C GLN A 8 12.88 -7.07 -20.45
N LYS A 9 13.27 -6.31 -21.47
CA LYS A 9 13.97 -5.04 -21.30
C LYS A 9 13.00 -3.92 -21.63
N ILE A 10 12.92 -2.93 -20.76
CA ILE A 10 12.17 -1.70 -21.02
C ILE A 10 13.05 -0.48 -20.75
N TYR A 11 12.78 0.61 -21.46
CA TYR A 11 13.51 1.86 -21.33
C TYR A 11 12.65 2.89 -20.62
N GLU A 12 13.21 3.55 -19.60
CA GLU A 12 12.49 4.58 -18.83
C GLU A 12 11.88 5.66 -19.71
N SER A 13 12.65 6.11 -20.71
CA SER A 13 12.28 7.20 -21.61
C SER A 13 10.98 6.95 -22.38
N ALA A 14 10.57 5.67 -22.55
CA ALA A 14 9.30 5.34 -23.19
C ALA A 14 8.08 5.74 -22.33
N PHE A 15 8.27 5.88 -21.01
CA PHE A 15 7.20 6.20 -20.06
C PHE A 15 7.21 7.68 -19.64
N TYR A 16 8.26 8.43 -19.98
CA TYR A 16 8.43 9.85 -19.65
C TYR A 16 8.75 10.67 -20.91
N PRO A 17 7.84 10.74 -21.90
CA PRO A 17 8.11 11.30 -23.22
C PRO A 17 8.48 12.78 -23.19
N TYR A 18 8.10 13.52 -22.15
CA TYR A 18 8.34 14.96 -22.00
C TYR A 18 9.45 15.30 -20.99
N GLY A 19 9.99 14.31 -20.27
CA GLY A 19 11.02 14.53 -19.25
C GLY A 19 10.57 15.37 -18.05
N ASP A 20 9.26 15.54 -17.85
CA ASP A 20 8.63 16.30 -16.76
C ASP A 20 8.40 15.46 -15.49
N GLY A 21 8.79 14.18 -15.52
CA GLY A 21 8.58 13.24 -14.41
C GLY A 21 7.15 12.70 -14.32
N ILE A 22 6.27 13.05 -15.26
CA ILE A 22 4.90 12.52 -15.32
C ILE A 22 4.93 11.21 -16.10
N ILE A 23 4.46 10.14 -15.45
CA ILE A 23 4.44 8.82 -16.07
C ILE A 23 3.26 8.65 -17.02
N THR A 24 3.52 8.09 -18.20
CA THR A 24 2.52 7.68 -19.18
C THR A 24 2.82 6.28 -19.71
N LEU A 25 1.82 5.61 -20.28
CA LEU A 25 2.05 4.37 -21.03
C LEU A 25 2.75 4.68 -22.38
N PRO A 26 3.64 3.79 -22.87
CA PRO A 26 4.31 3.95 -24.16
C PRO A 26 3.33 4.05 -25.35
N HIS A 27 2.18 3.39 -25.23
CA HIS A 27 1.09 3.44 -26.20
C HIS A 27 -0.19 4.00 -25.58
N ARG A 28 -1.18 4.32 -26.42
CA ARG A 28 -2.52 4.70 -25.92
C ARG A 28 -3.11 3.56 -25.11
N ILE A 29 -3.90 3.88 -24.09
CA ILE A 29 -4.50 2.86 -23.20
C ILE A 29 -5.26 1.79 -23.99
N ARG A 30 -5.92 2.16 -25.10
CA ARG A 30 -6.61 1.26 -26.02
C ARG A 30 -5.76 0.08 -26.51
N ALA A 31 -4.47 0.30 -26.79
CA ALA A 31 -3.53 -0.77 -27.14
C ALA A 31 -3.34 -1.82 -26.04
N TYR A 32 -3.73 -1.49 -24.80
CA TYR A 32 -3.67 -2.39 -23.64
C TYR A 32 -5.03 -2.97 -23.25
N ILE A 33 -6.17 -2.41 -23.67
CA ILE A 33 -7.48 -2.80 -23.11
C ILE A 33 -8.54 -3.18 -24.13
N ASP A 34 -8.38 -2.83 -25.41
CA ASP A 34 -9.38 -3.11 -26.44
C ASP A 34 -8.93 -4.24 -27.36
N SER A 35 -9.24 -5.49 -26.97
CA SER A 35 -8.96 -6.69 -27.76
C SER A 35 -9.58 -6.70 -29.16
N SER A 36 -10.54 -5.80 -29.44
CA SER A 36 -11.16 -5.65 -30.76
C SER A 36 -10.46 -4.60 -31.64
N SER A 37 -9.43 -3.91 -31.14
CA SER A 37 -8.68 -2.91 -31.92
C SER A 37 -7.44 -3.48 -32.60
N ASP A 38 -7.09 -2.91 -33.75
CA ASP A 38 -5.83 -3.20 -34.44
C ASP A 38 -4.62 -2.86 -33.56
N GLU A 39 -4.68 -1.75 -32.82
CA GLU A 39 -3.62 -1.29 -31.90
C GLU A 39 -3.29 -2.34 -30.84
N PHE A 40 -4.29 -3.04 -30.32
CA PHE A 40 -4.09 -4.10 -29.33
C PHE A 40 -3.31 -5.28 -29.90
N SER A 41 -3.50 -5.61 -31.17
CA SER A 41 -2.81 -6.75 -31.81
C SER A 41 -1.29 -6.51 -31.99
N HIS A 42 -0.83 -5.25 -31.90
CA HIS A 42 0.58 -4.90 -32.09
C HIS A 42 1.49 -5.25 -30.90
N LEU A 43 0.90 -5.51 -29.73
CA LEU A 43 1.65 -5.87 -28.52
C LEU A 43 1.27 -7.27 -28.06
N THR A 44 2.27 -8.07 -27.68
CA THR A 44 1.99 -9.34 -27.01
C THR A 44 1.48 -9.09 -25.59
N ILE A 45 0.83 -10.09 -24.98
CA ILE A 45 0.36 -10.01 -23.60
C ILE A 45 1.50 -9.71 -22.62
N GLU A 46 2.68 -10.28 -22.86
CA GLU A 46 3.89 -10.07 -22.05
C GLU A 46 4.36 -8.61 -22.09
N ASN A 47 4.42 -8.01 -23.28
CA ASN A 47 4.82 -6.60 -23.43
C ASN A 47 3.82 -5.68 -22.73
N LYS A 48 2.52 -5.93 -22.91
CA LYS A 48 1.46 -5.18 -22.23
C LYS A 48 1.58 -5.28 -20.71
N LEU A 49 1.78 -6.49 -20.16
CA LEU A 49 1.93 -6.70 -18.72
C LEU A 49 3.22 -6.07 -18.17
N CYS A 50 4.32 -6.08 -18.91
CA CYS A 50 5.55 -5.40 -18.52
C CYS A 50 5.37 -3.87 -18.44
N ASP A 51 4.71 -3.28 -19.44
CA ASP A 51 4.41 -1.85 -19.45
C ASP A 51 3.46 -1.46 -18.31
N LEU A 52 2.37 -2.22 -18.13
CA LEU A 52 1.42 -2.00 -17.06
C LEU A 52 2.08 -2.14 -15.68
N GLY A 53 2.95 -3.15 -15.50
CA GLY A 53 3.69 -3.34 -14.26
C GLY A 53 4.62 -2.20 -13.93
N PHE A 54 5.37 -1.70 -14.91
CA PHE A 54 6.24 -0.53 -14.74
C PHE A 54 5.42 0.72 -14.38
N ALA A 55 4.32 0.96 -15.10
CA ALA A 55 3.47 2.13 -14.88
C ALA A 55 2.76 2.12 -13.52
N VAL A 56 2.23 0.96 -13.11
CA VAL A 56 1.51 0.79 -11.83
C VAL A 56 2.44 0.94 -10.63
N THR A 57 3.65 0.37 -10.69
CA THR A 57 4.64 0.51 -9.60
C THR A 57 5.15 1.93 -9.41
N ARG A 58 4.98 2.79 -10.44
CA ARG A 58 5.29 4.23 -10.41
C ARG A 58 4.06 5.11 -10.21
N GLY A 59 2.91 4.51 -9.92
CA GLY A 59 1.74 5.24 -9.43
C GLY A 59 0.70 5.61 -10.48
N ILE A 60 0.72 5.04 -11.70
CA ILE A 60 -0.40 5.22 -12.64
C ILE A 60 -1.72 4.76 -12.00
N ASN A 61 -2.83 5.43 -12.31
CA ASN A 61 -4.17 5.00 -11.91
C ASN A 61 -4.87 4.35 -13.10
N LEU A 62 -4.68 3.04 -13.24
CA LEU A 62 -5.18 2.29 -14.39
C LEU A 62 -6.70 2.42 -14.56
N TYR A 63 -7.48 2.38 -13.48
CA TYR A 63 -8.94 2.54 -13.55
C TYR A 63 -9.34 3.91 -14.12
N THR A 64 -8.63 4.98 -13.75
CA THR A 64 -8.89 6.33 -14.25
C THR A 64 -8.61 6.43 -15.74
N GLU A 65 -7.48 5.88 -16.21
CA GLU A 65 -7.12 5.85 -17.62
C GLU A 65 -8.14 5.06 -18.46
N ILE A 66 -8.56 3.89 -17.96
CA ILE A 66 -9.59 3.07 -18.63
C ILE A 66 -10.93 3.81 -18.67
N LYS A 67 -11.38 4.41 -17.55
CA LYS A 67 -12.66 5.14 -17.51
C LYS A 67 -12.68 6.34 -18.44
N LYS A 68 -11.55 7.04 -18.56
CA LYS A 68 -11.40 8.17 -19.49
C LYS A 68 -11.60 7.69 -20.93
N ASP A 69 -10.92 6.62 -21.31
CA ASP A 69 -11.01 6.04 -22.66
C ASP A 69 -12.41 5.51 -22.99
N ILE A 70 -13.07 4.83 -22.04
CA ILE A 70 -14.49 4.45 -22.17
C ILE A 70 -15.36 5.68 -22.42
N SER A 71 -15.17 6.76 -21.65
CA SER A 71 -15.97 7.98 -21.77
C SER A 71 -15.75 8.71 -23.10
N GLU A 72 -14.56 8.58 -23.68
CA GLU A 72 -14.23 9.12 -25.00
C GLU A 72 -14.93 8.34 -26.11
N HIS A 73 -14.97 7.00 -26.04
CA HIS A 73 -15.51 6.12 -27.08
C HIS A 73 -17.01 5.85 -26.95
N ALA A 74 -17.60 5.89 -25.75
CA ALA A 74 -19.02 5.62 -25.51
C ALA A 74 -19.98 6.60 -26.23
N LYS A 75 -19.45 7.69 -26.81
CA LYS A 75 -20.19 8.63 -27.65
C LYS A 75 -20.56 8.06 -29.02
N ASP A 76 -19.86 7.02 -29.46
CA ASP A 76 -20.11 6.34 -30.73
C ASP A 76 -20.91 5.05 -30.51
N VAL A 77 -21.99 4.93 -31.27
CA VAL A 77 -22.91 3.78 -31.28
C VAL A 77 -22.21 2.46 -31.57
N GLN A 78 -21.07 2.45 -32.26
CA GLN A 78 -20.28 1.26 -32.53
C GLN A 78 -19.62 0.66 -31.26
N TYR A 79 -19.51 1.45 -30.18
CA TYR A 79 -18.83 1.09 -28.94
C TYR A 79 -19.79 0.76 -27.78
N ARG A 80 -21.03 0.35 -28.07
CA ARG A 80 -22.05 0.04 -27.03
C ARG A 80 -21.65 -1.05 -26.04
N SER A 81 -20.80 -1.99 -26.43
CA SER A 81 -20.29 -3.09 -25.58
C SER A 81 -18.81 -2.92 -25.25
N TYR A 82 -18.30 -1.69 -25.30
CA TYR A 82 -16.86 -1.42 -25.13
C TYR A 82 -16.33 -1.83 -23.75
N GLU A 83 -17.11 -1.61 -22.70
CA GLU A 83 -16.73 -2.03 -21.35
C GLU A 83 -16.61 -3.57 -21.24
N ASP A 84 -17.46 -4.33 -21.93
CA ASP A 84 -17.40 -5.80 -21.93
C ASP A 84 -16.15 -6.32 -22.64
N ASN A 85 -15.76 -5.69 -23.76
CA ASN A 85 -14.51 -5.99 -24.46
C ASN A 85 -13.28 -5.72 -23.58
N ILE A 86 -13.32 -4.62 -22.81
CA ILE A 86 -12.28 -4.29 -21.85
C ILE A 86 -12.21 -5.34 -20.74
N LYS A 87 -13.36 -5.70 -20.14
CA LYS A 87 -13.42 -6.75 -19.12
C LYS A 87 -12.84 -8.08 -19.62
N SER A 88 -13.16 -8.49 -20.85
CA SER A 88 -12.58 -9.68 -21.48
C SER A 88 -11.05 -9.61 -21.59
N SER A 89 -10.50 -8.45 -21.96
CA SER A 89 -9.06 -8.22 -22.02
C SER A 89 -8.41 -8.31 -20.63
N LEU A 90 -9.04 -7.71 -19.61
CA LEU A 90 -8.56 -7.76 -18.23
C LEU A 90 -8.59 -9.18 -17.65
N PHE A 91 -9.63 -9.97 -17.94
CA PHE A 91 -9.67 -11.39 -17.58
C PHE A 91 -8.50 -12.17 -18.19
N SER A 92 -8.21 -11.93 -19.47
CA SER A 92 -7.10 -12.59 -20.17
C SER A 92 -5.75 -12.30 -19.48
N TYR A 93 -5.55 -11.08 -18.98
CA TYR A 93 -4.36 -10.74 -18.19
C TYR A 93 -4.31 -11.44 -16.84
N ILE A 94 -5.44 -11.50 -16.13
CA ILE A 94 -5.53 -12.14 -14.82
C ILE A 94 -5.26 -13.65 -14.95
N ASP A 95 -5.89 -14.32 -15.91
CA ASP A 95 -5.67 -15.75 -16.16
C ASP A 95 -4.24 -16.05 -16.60
N TYR A 96 -3.68 -15.20 -17.47
CA TYR A 96 -2.29 -15.31 -17.87
C TYR A 96 -1.36 -15.21 -16.65
N LEU A 97 -1.51 -14.16 -15.82
CA LEU A 97 -0.71 -13.96 -14.60
C LEU A 97 -0.88 -15.11 -13.59
N ARG A 98 -2.08 -15.67 -13.48
CA ARG A 98 -2.40 -16.77 -12.56
C ARG A 98 -2.01 -18.15 -13.11
N GLU A 99 -1.52 -18.24 -14.34
CA GLU A 99 -1.02 -19.48 -14.95
C GLU A 99 -2.06 -20.62 -14.88
N THR A 100 -3.33 -20.29 -15.13
CA THR A 100 -4.43 -21.24 -14.94
C THR A 100 -4.70 -22.05 -16.20
N GLU A 101 -5.12 -23.30 -16.04
CA GLU A 101 -5.57 -24.13 -17.16
C GLU A 101 -7.02 -23.82 -17.54
N THR A 102 -7.85 -23.44 -16.55
CA THR A 102 -9.25 -23.05 -16.73
C THR A 102 -9.36 -21.54 -16.69
N LEU A 103 -10.15 -20.96 -17.59
CA LEU A 103 -10.31 -19.51 -17.67
C LEU A 103 -11.27 -19.00 -16.59
N LEU A 104 -10.95 -17.86 -16.00
CA LEU A 104 -11.83 -17.22 -15.02
C LEU A 104 -13.13 -16.75 -15.68
N THR A 105 -13.07 -16.30 -16.94
CA THR A 105 -14.29 -15.96 -17.69
C THR A 105 -15.23 -17.16 -17.82
N GLU A 106 -14.71 -18.36 -18.12
CA GLU A 106 -15.52 -19.59 -18.19
C GLU A 106 -16.12 -19.95 -16.82
N THR A 107 -15.32 -19.79 -15.77
CA THR A 107 -15.77 -20.02 -14.39
C THR A 107 -16.86 -19.05 -13.96
N LEU A 108 -16.83 -17.81 -14.45
CA LEU A 108 -17.75 -16.73 -14.07
C LEU A 108 -18.84 -16.43 -15.11
N LEU A 109 -19.04 -17.29 -16.13
CA LEU A 109 -20.00 -17.10 -17.23
C LEU A 109 -21.42 -16.69 -16.79
N GLU A 110 -21.84 -17.08 -15.59
CA GLU A 110 -23.17 -16.78 -15.04
C GLU A 110 -23.28 -15.41 -14.34
N GLN A 111 -22.17 -14.71 -14.10
CA GLN A 111 -22.16 -13.40 -13.44
C GLN A 111 -22.39 -12.31 -14.48
N LYS A 112 -23.61 -11.76 -14.52
CA LYS A 112 -23.99 -10.79 -15.55
C LYS A 112 -23.41 -9.38 -15.38
N ASP A 113 -22.89 -9.03 -14.20
CA ASP A 113 -22.45 -7.66 -13.90
C ASP A 113 -21.23 -7.62 -12.96
N ILE A 114 -20.05 -7.95 -13.49
CA ILE A 114 -18.79 -7.77 -12.76
C ILE A 114 -18.40 -6.29 -12.84
N ASP A 115 -18.11 -5.67 -11.70
CA ASP A 115 -17.68 -4.27 -11.63
C ASP A 115 -16.29 -4.11 -12.27
N LEU A 116 -16.15 -3.15 -13.18
CA LEU A 116 -14.90 -2.83 -13.83
C LEU A 116 -13.82 -2.43 -12.82
N MET A 117 -14.19 -1.67 -11.78
CA MET A 117 -13.22 -1.24 -10.76
C MET A 117 -12.64 -2.44 -10.01
N GLN A 118 -13.49 -3.38 -9.60
CA GLN A 118 -13.06 -4.63 -8.96
C GLN A 118 -12.08 -5.41 -9.84
N LEU A 119 -12.35 -5.52 -11.15
CA LEU A 119 -11.49 -6.26 -12.07
C LEU A 119 -10.13 -5.56 -12.30
N VAL A 120 -10.13 -4.23 -12.36
CA VAL A 120 -8.89 -3.45 -12.46
C VAL A 120 -8.07 -3.56 -11.18
N ASP A 121 -8.70 -3.47 -10.01
CA ASP A 121 -8.03 -3.63 -8.71
C ASP A 121 -7.43 -5.03 -8.58
N LEU A 122 -8.15 -6.06 -9.02
CA LEU A 122 -7.64 -7.43 -9.08
C LEU A 122 -6.41 -7.54 -9.97
N LEU A 123 -6.47 -7.03 -11.21
CA LEU A 123 -5.32 -7.04 -12.12
C LEU A 123 -4.10 -6.34 -11.51
N VAL A 124 -4.32 -5.17 -10.91
CA VAL A 124 -3.25 -4.41 -10.23
C VAL A 124 -2.64 -5.25 -9.11
N GLU A 125 -3.42 -5.90 -8.26
CA GLU A 125 -2.89 -6.77 -7.19
C GLU A 125 -2.11 -7.97 -7.75
N GLU A 126 -2.63 -8.63 -8.79
CA GLU A 126 -1.94 -9.77 -9.42
C GLU A 126 -0.60 -9.35 -10.05
N ILE A 127 -0.53 -8.15 -10.63
CA ILE A 127 0.70 -7.52 -11.13
C ILE A 127 1.67 -7.26 -9.97
N LEU A 128 1.23 -6.56 -8.92
CA LEU A 128 2.09 -6.16 -7.79
C LEU A 128 2.71 -7.36 -7.05
N LEU A 129 2.02 -8.49 -7.02
CA LEU A 129 2.52 -9.74 -6.40
C LEU A 129 3.63 -10.42 -7.22
N ARG A 130 3.69 -10.18 -8.52
CA ARG A 130 4.56 -10.92 -9.46
C ARG A 130 5.67 -10.06 -10.04
N TYR A 131 5.38 -8.80 -10.32
CA TYR A 131 6.26 -7.87 -10.98
C TYR A 131 7.49 -7.55 -10.13
N ASN A 132 8.67 -7.74 -10.71
CA ASN A 132 9.93 -7.25 -10.19
C ASN A 132 10.71 -6.61 -11.35
N GLU A 133 11.54 -5.64 -11.00
CA GLU A 133 12.42 -4.97 -11.94
C GLU A 133 13.82 -4.82 -11.33
N TYR A 134 14.81 -4.77 -12.21
CA TYR A 134 16.20 -4.51 -11.85
C TYR A 134 16.74 -3.44 -12.80
N PRO A 135 17.10 -2.25 -12.31
CA PRO A 135 17.69 -1.21 -13.14
C PRO A 135 19.10 -1.60 -13.58
N ASP A 136 19.43 -1.32 -14.83
CA ASP A 136 20.81 -1.23 -15.30
C ASP A 136 21.34 0.18 -15.02
N VAL A 137 22.33 0.25 -14.13
CA VAL A 137 22.93 1.48 -13.62
C VAL A 137 23.51 2.36 -14.73
N ASN A 138 23.78 1.80 -15.92
CA ASN A 138 24.46 2.52 -16.99
C ASN A 138 23.57 2.93 -18.18
N SER A 139 22.30 2.49 -18.25
CA SER A 139 21.54 2.57 -19.52
C SER A 139 20.09 3.06 -19.40
N ASN A 140 19.62 3.50 -18.23
CA ASN A 140 18.20 3.81 -17.94
C ASN A 140 17.25 2.69 -18.41
N GLU A 141 17.78 1.48 -18.46
CA GLU A 141 17.11 0.26 -18.90
C GLU A 141 16.72 -0.54 -17.66
N TYR A 142 15.58 -1.21 -17.72
CA TYR A 142 15.10 -2.08 -16.65
C TYR A 142 14.91 -3.49 -17.18
N THR A 143 15.48 -4.45 -16.47
CA THR A 143 15.17 -5.87 -16.68
C THR A 143 13.95 -6.25 -15.84
N ILE A 144 12.87 -6.60 -16.52
CA ILE A 144 11.58 -6.96 -15.94
C ILE A 144 11.44 -8.47 -15.81
N ILE A 145 10.92 -8.91 -14.68
CA ILE A 145 10.69 -10.31 -14.35
C ILE A 145 9.36 -10.46 -13.61
N PHE A 146 8.53 -11.41 -14.06
CA PHE A 146 7.34 -11.83 -13.32
C PHE A 146 7.59 -13.16 -12.61
N ARG A 147 7.36 -13.17 -11.30
CA ARG A 147 7.38 -14.41 -10.50
C ARG A 147 6.18 -15.28 -10.85
N SER A 148 6.42 -16.58 -10.98
CA SER A 148 5.38 -17.57 -11.19
C SER A 148 4.63 -17.82 -9.88
N ILE A 149 3.29 -17.72 -9.93
CA ILE A 149 2.36 -17.98 -8.83
C ILE A 149 1.11 -18.63 -9.44
N PRO A 150 1.17 -19.94 -9.73
CA PRO A 150 0.10 -20.65 -10.41
C PRO A 150 -1.10 -20.91 -9.48
N LEU A 151 -2.30 -20.75 -10.04
CA LEU A 151 -3.56 -21.06 -9.39
C LEU A 151 -4.28 -22.22 -10.08
N ASP A 152 -4.95 -23.03 -9.27
CA ASP A 152 -5.80 -24.13 -9.73
C ASP A 152 -7.23 -23.82 -9.32
N TYR A 153 -8.02 -23.26 -10.25
CA TYR A 153 -9.40 -22.89 -9.97
C TYR A 153 -10.26 -24.11 -9.63
N THR A 154 -10.00 -25.27 -10.22
CA THR A 154 -10.74 -26.49 -9.89
C THR A 154 -10.51 -26.90 -8.44
N ALA A 155 -9.26 -26.90 -7.97
CA ALA A 155 -8.95 -27.15 -6.57
C ALA A 155 -9.57 -26.09 -5.64
N ILE A 156 -9.51 -24.81 -6.02
CA ILE A 156 -10.10 -23.71 -5.23
C ILE A 156 -11.61 -23.91 -5.09
N ILE A 157 -12.33 -24.11 -6.20
CA ILE A 157 -13.79 -24.31 -6.23
C ILE A 157 -14.19 -25.54 -5.40
N ASN A 158 -13.44 -26.63 -5.51
CA ASN A 158 -13.69 -27.85 -4.74
C ASN A 158 -13.60 -27.62 -3.22
N ARG A 159 -12.74 -26.70 -2.74
CA ARG A 159 -12.64 -26.36 -1.31
C ARG A 159 -13.89 -25.64 -0.78
N PHE A 160 -14.66 -24.95 -1.64
CA PHE A 160 -15.89 -24.28 -1.24
C PHE A 160 -17.08 -25.23 -1.05
N ASN A 161 -16.99 -26.50 -1.50
CA ASN A 161 -18.03 -27.52 -1.31
C ASN A 161 -19.45 -27.02 -1.63
N ILE A 162 -19.59 -26.35 -2.78
CA ILE A 162 -20.78 -25.59 -3.17
C ILE A 162 -22.03 -26.50 -3.20
N LYS A 163 -23.00 -26.21 -2.34
CA LYS A 163 -24.31 -26.89 -2.28
C LYS A 163 -25.49 -25.93 -2.45
N SER A 164 -25.23 -24.63 -2.41
CA SER A 164 -26.21 -23.56 -2.48
C SER A 164 -25.74 -22.42 -3.38
N SER A 165 -26.68 -21.57 -3.79
CA SER A 165 -26.37 -20.36 -4.58
C SER A 165 -25.53 -19.34 -3.78
N GLU A 166 -25.68 -19.29 -2.46
CA GLU A 166 -24.90 -18.40 -1.59
C GLU A 166 -23.42 -18.80 -1.54
N GLU A 167 -23.14 -20.10 -1.36
CA GLU A 167 -21.78 -20.64 -1.40
C GLU A 167 -21.14 -20.46 -2.79
N LYS A 168 -21.94 -20.61 -3.85
CA LYS A 168 -21.49 -20.32 -5.23
C LYS A 168 -21.06 -18.87 -5.38
N GLN A 169 -21.87 -17.92 -4.91
CA GLN A 169 -21.53 -16.50 -4.96
C GLN A 169 -20.30 -16.18 -4.11
N SER A 170 -20.15 -16.79 -2.93
CA SER A 170 -18.97 -16.61 -2.08
C SER A 170 -17.69 -17.10 -2.77
N CYS A 171 -17.74 -18.26 -3.43
CA CYS A 171 -16.63 -18.77 -4.24
C CYS A 171 -16.27 -17.82 -5.40
N HIS A 172 -17.27 -17.32 -6.13
CA HIS A 172 -17.02 -16.37 -7.22
C HIS A 172 -16.40 -15.07 -6.71
N ASN A 173 -16.93 -14.51 -5.62
CA ASN A 173 -16.37 -13.31 -5.00
C ASN A 173 -14.92 -13.54 -4.57
N TYR A 174 -14.61 -14.73 -4.01
CA TYR A 174 -13.25 -15.09 -3.65
C TYR A 174 -12.30 -15.12 -4.86
N LEU A 175 -12.73 -15.73 -5.98
CA LEU A 175 -11.95 -15.79 -7.23
C LEU A 175 -11.71 -14.40 -7.86
N LEU A 176 -12.60 -13.44 -7.59
CA LEU A 176 -12.46 -12.03 -7.96
C LEU A 176 -11.58 -11.20 -7.01
N THR A 177 -10.83 -11.85 -6.11
CA THR A 177 -9.80 -11.22 -5.28
C THR A 177 -8.44 -11.89 -5.46
N ALA A 178 -7.36 -11.21 -5.05
CA ALA A 178 -6.02 -11.79 -5.06
C ALA A 178 -5.72 -12.69 -3.83
N GLN A 179 -6.72 -13.03 -3.00
CA GLN A 179 -6.52 -13.72 -1.72
C GLN A 179 -5.75 -15.05 -1.87
N GLU A 180 -6.06 -15.86 -2.88
CA GLU A 180 -5.32 -17.11 -3.13
C GLU A 180 -3.87 -16.82 -3.55
N SER A 181 -3.65 -15.85 -4.45
CA SER A 181 -2.30 -15.44 -4.89
C SER A 181 -1.45 -14.96 -3.71
N ILE A 182 -2.01 -14.13 -2.82
CA ILE A 182 -1.33 -13.64 -1.61
C ILE A 182 -0.89 -14.79 -0.71
N SER A 183 -1.73 -15.82 -0.54
CA SER A 183 -1.42 -16.98 0.31
C SER A 183 -0.15 -17.75 -0.15
N LYS A 184 0.11 -17.75 -1.47
CA LYS A 184 1.21 -18.45 -2.14
C LYS A 184 2.42 -17.56 -2.42
N ALA A 185 2.22 -16.26 -2.52
CA ALA A 185 3.25 -15.29 -2.88
C ALA A 185 4.34 -15.19 -1.81
N VAL A 186 5.54 -14.83 -2.27
CA VAL A 186 6.67 -14.41 -1.42
C VAL A 186 7.35 -13.23 -2.11
N MET A 187 7.23 -12.04 -1.52
CA MET A 187 7.84 -10.81 -2.02
C MET A 187 9.27 -10.65 -1.51
N ASN A 188 10.13 -10.01 -2.31
CA ASN A 188 11.51 -9.73 -1.89
C ASN A 188 11.58 -8.45 -1.05
N LYS A 189 12.18 -8.54 0.14
CA LYS A 189 12.51 -7.38 0.98
C LYS A 189 13.34 -6.34 0.21
N ASP A 190 14.36 -6.78 -0.52
CA ASP A 190 15.25 -5.89 -1.25
C ASP A 190 14.50 -5.10 -2.33
N TYR A 191 13.48 -5.71 -2.93
CA TYR A 191 12.64 -5.05 -3.92
C TYR A 191 11.75 -3.96 -3.28
N VAL A 192 11.20 -4.20 -2.09
CA VAL A 192 10.47 -3.17 -1.33
C VAL A 192 11.38 -2.01 -0.94
N LEU A 193 12.61 -2.29 -0.49
CA LEU A 193 13.61 -1.27 -0.16
C LEU A 193 14.06 -0.49 -1.41
N TYR A 194 14.14 -1.16 -2.55
CA TYR A 194 14.42 -0.52 -3.83
C TYR A 194 13.31 0.49 -4.19
N LEU A 195 12.04 0.08 -4.13
CA LEU A 195 10.87 0.93 -4.38
C LEU A 195 10.68 2.06 -3.36
N ASN A 196 11.34 2.00 -2.21
CA ASN A 196 11.23 3.02 -1.19
C ASN A 196 11.85 4.35 -1.65
N ARG A 197 10.99 5.31 -2.05
CA ARG A 197 11.40 6.67 -2.45
C ARG A 197 11.42 7.68 -1.31
N TRP A 198 10.98 7.32 -0.09
CA TRP A 198 11.16 8.19 1.07
C TRP A 198 12.64 8.50 1.33
N LYS A 199 13.55 7.59 0.93
CA LYS A 199 15.00 7.79 1.04
C LYS A 199 15.52 8.98 0.21
N GLU A 200 14.77 9.46 -0.77
CA GLU A 200 15.13 10.65 -1.56
C GLU A 200 15.03 11.94 -0.72
N LEU A 201 14.30 11.92 0.41
CA LEU A 201 14.20 13.05 1.34
C LEU A 201 15.35 13.14 2.35
N LEU A 202 16.14 12.07 2.52
CA LEU A 202 17.18 12.01 3.57
C LEU A 202 18.20 13.16 3.49
N PRO A 203 18.67 13.63 2.32
CA PRO A 203 19.59 14.76 2.25
C PRO A 203 18.98 16.06 2.81
N LYS A 204 17.65 16.23 2.68
CA LYS A 204 16.93 17.38 3.23
C LYS A 204 16.78 17.31 4.75
N LEU A 205 16.78 16.10 5.33
CA LEU A 205 16.75 15.86 6.77
C LEU A 205 18.15 15.98 7.39
N SER A 206 18.85 17.07 7.10
CA SER A 206 20.18 17.38 7.63
C SER A 206 20.18 18.68 8.42
N GLY A 207 21.13 18.82 9.34
CA GLY A 207 21.19 19.97 10.25
C GLY A 207 20.28 19.81 11.46
N TYR A 208 19.95 20.94 12.09
CA TYR A 208 19.27 20.97 13.39
C TYR A 208 17.86 21.55 13.34
N ASP A 209 17.39 21.90 12.13
CA ASP A 209 16.04 22.40 11.94
C ASP A 209 15.05 21.23 11.99
N LEU A 210 14.04 21.35 12.83
CA LEU A 210 12.94 20.39 12.96
C LEU A 210 11.64 20.90 12.32
N TYR A 211 11.66 22.15 11.88
CA TYR A 211 10.63 22.83 11.10
C TYR A 211 11.31 23.50 9.91
N PHE A 212 11.02 23.03 8.71
CA PHE A 212 11.77 23.30 7.49
C PHE A 212 11.22 24.52 6.74
N ALA A 213 12.11 25.20 6.00
CA ALA A 213 11.68 26.23 5.06
C ALA A 213 11.01 25.64 3.81
N ASP A 214 11.50 24.47 3.38
CA ASP A 214 11.01 23.75 2.20
C ASP A 214 10.01 22.65 2.58
N ASP A 215 9.14 22.30 1.63
CA ASP A 215 8.22 21.19 1.77
C ASP A 215 8.94 19.83 1.64
N LEU A 216 8.60 18.91 2.54
CA LEU A 216 9.11 17.55 2.60
C LEU A 216 8.06 16.58 2.06
N VAL A 217 7.98 16.48 0.74
CA VAL A 217 6.96 15.71 0.02
C VAL A 217 7.56 14.45 -0.60
N PHE A 218 6.86 13.32 -0.49
CA PHE A 218 7.22 12.09 -1.19
C PHE A 218 7.32 12.36 -2.69
N PRO A 219 8.39 11.92 -3.37
CA PRO A 219 8.51 12.09 -4.81
C PRO A 219 7.33 11.48 -5.58
N GLY A 220 6.53 12.31 -6.26
CA GLY A 220 5.29 11.96 -6.96
C GLY A 220 4.02 12.44 -6.25
N ASP A 221 4.07 12.83 -4.97
CA ASP A 221 2.92 13.33 -4.23
C ASP A 221 2.69 14.85 -4.45
N GLU A 222 3.61 15.58 -5.07
CA GLU A 222 3.64 17.06 -5.15
C GLU A 222 2.32 17.63 -5.68
N GLU A 223 1.88 17.20 -6.87
CA GLU A 223 0.63 17.69 -7.45
C GLU A 223 -0.58 17.41 -6.56
N TYR A 224 -0.57 16.25 -5.88
CA TYR A 224 -1.66 15.82 -5.01
C TYR A 224 -1.74 16.65 -3.73
N VAL A 225 -0.62 16.86 -3.05
CA VAL A 225 -0.57 17.64 -1.79
C VAL A 225 -0.90 19.12 -2.07
N TYR A 226 -0.38 19.69 -3.16
CA TYR A 226 -0.63 21.09 -3.51
C TYR A 226 -2.07 21.30 -3.96
N ALA A 227 -2.61 20.43 -4.80
CA ALA A 227 -4.02 20.50 -5.18
C ALA A 227 -4.96 20.30 -3.98
N TYR A 228 -4.58 19.48 -2.99
CA TYR A 228 -5.34 19.33 -1.76
C TYR A 228 -5.30 20.59 -0.90
N ASN A 229 -4.10 21.14 -0.65
CA ASN A 229 -3.92 22.34 0.17
C ASN A 229 -4.58 23.59 -0.45
N GLU A 230 -4.53 23.74 -1.77
CA GLU A 230 -5.22 24.83 -2.48
C GLU A 230 -6.74 24.74 -2.29
N LYS A 231 -7.32 23.53 -2.35
CA LYS A 231 -8.75 23.33 -2.05
C LYS A 231 -9.12 23.66 -0.60
N GLN A 232 -8.15 23.67 0.32
CA GLN A 232 -8.34 23.99 1.73
C GLN A 232 -7.82 25.39 2.11
N LYS A 233 -7.51 26.28 1.15
CA LYS A 233 -6.95 27.62 1.45
C LYS A 233 -7.79 28.45 2.42
N ASP A 234 -9.12 28.30 2.36
CA ASP A 234 -10.07 28.99 3.25
C ASP A 234 -10.28 28.26 4.58
N ASN A 235 -9.64 27.10 4.77
CA ASN A 235 -9.67 26.32 6.01
C ASN A 235 -8.28 25.76 6.37
N PRO A 236 -7.37 26.60 6.89
CA PRO A 236 -5.99 26.21 7.20
C PRO A 236 -5.86 25.02 8.16
N THR A 237 -6.86 24.80 9.03
CA THR A 237 -6.86 23.65 9.95
C THR A 237 -6.93 22.29 9.25
N ARG A 238 -7.37 22.27 7.99
CA ARG A 238 -7.43 21.08 7.15
C ARG A 238 -6.26 20.98 6.17
N GLN A 239 -5.39 21.99 6.09
CA GLN A 239 -4.21 21.90 5.25
C GLN A 239 -3.21 20.91 5.84
N LEU A 240 -2.47 20.28 4.94
CA LEU A 240 -1.32 19.46 5.27
C LEU A 240 -0.15 20.39 5.60
N VAL A 241 0.55 20.08 6.68
CA VAL A 241 1.78 20.79 7.05
C VAL A 241 2.95 19.99 6.51
N LEU A 242 3.59 20.53 5.47
CA LEU A 242 4.64 19.83 4.71
C LEU A 242 6.05 20.21 5.16
N CYS A 243 6.19 21.25 5.98
CA CYS A 243 7.45 21.72 6.55
C CYS A 243 7.90 20.96 7.81
N VAL A 244 7.32 19.79 8.08
CA VAL A 244 7.80 18.87 9.13
C VAL A 244 8.07 17.50 8.52
N PRO A 245 9.00 16.71 9.08
CA PRO A 245 9.31 15.39 8.53
C PRO A 245 8.05 14.51 8.44
N PRO A 246 7.80 13.88 7.27
CA PRO A 246 6.70 12.94 7.13
C PRO A 246 6.93 11.70 7.98
N GLU A 247 5.84 11.06 8.44
CA GLU A 247 5.89 9.85 9.25
C GLU A 247 4.95 8.78 8.66
N PRO A 248 5.31 8.10 7.57
CA PRO A 248 4.52 7.00 7.03
C PRO A 248 4.47 5.82 8.01
N TRP A 249 5.53 5.63 8.80
CA TRP A 249 5.58 4.69 9.91
C TRP A 249 6.50 5.19 11.02
N SER A 250 6.53 4.44 12.13
CA SER A 250 7.50 4.63 13.21
C SER A 250 7.95 3.27 13.76
N GLY A 251 9.19 3.22 14.24
CA GLY A 251 9.87 1.98 14.58
C GLY A 251 10.31 1.19 13.34
N ASN A 252 10.73 -0.06 13.54
CA ASN A 252 11.17 -0.94 12.47
C ASN A 252 10.00 -1.76 11.90
N ILE A 253 9.29 -1.18 10.94
CA ILE A 253 8.10 -1.80 10.34
C ILE A 253 8.38 -3.19 9.76
N LEU A 254 9.56 -3.41 9.18
CA LEU A 254 9.94 -4.67 8.51
C LEU A 254 10.22 -5.82 9.48
N ASN A 255 10.53 -5.52 10.75
CA ASN A 255 10.87 -6.51 11.77
C ASN A 255 9.83 -6.56 12.92
N SER A 256 8.75 -5.80 12.82
CA SER A 256 7.70 -5.76 13.85
C SER A 256 6.91 -7.08 13.92
N LYS A 257 6.42 -7.44 15.11
CA LYS A 257 5.45 -8.55 15.29
C LYS A 257 4.00 -8.06 15.22
N LEU A 258 3.78 -6.78 15.57
CA LEU A 258 2.48 -6.11 15.51
C LEU A 258 2.62 -4.75 14.81
N VAL A 259 1.89 -4.56 13.71
CA VAL A 259 1.76 -3.27 13.04
C VAL A 259 0.43 -2.63 13.43
N ILE A 260 0.52 -1.47 14.06
CA ILE A 260 -0.64 -0.66 14.45
C ILE A 260 -0.96 0.27 13.28
N LEU A 261 -2.18 0.15 12.75
CA LEU A 261 -2.66 0.93 11.62
C LEU A 261 -3.47 2.13 12.14
N SER A 262 -2.96 3.35 11.90
CA SER A 262 -3.56 4.62 12.31
C SER A 262 -3.81 5.54 11.10
N LEU A 263 -4.21 6.78 11.32
CA LEU A 263 -4.67 7.66 10.24
C LEU A 263 -3.54 8.51 9.67
N ASN A 264 -3.15 9.55 10.39
CA ASN A 264 -2.05 10.42 10.02
C ASN A 264 -1.44 11.03 11.30
N PRO A 265 -0.20 11.52 11.24
CA PRO A 265 0.39 12.26 12.35
C PRO A 265 -0.44 13.50 12.68
N GLY A 266 -0.64 13.76 13.96
CA GLY A 266 -1.35 14.96 14.42
C GLY A 266 -0.41 16.15 14.51
N TYR A 267 -0.84 17.31 14.02
CA TYR A 267 -0.10 18.55 14.15
C TYR A 267 -0.54 19.31 15.41
N VAL A 268 0.41 19.67 16.26
CA VAL A 268 0.22 20.55 17.41
C VAL A 268 1.29 21.63 17.30
N GLU A 269 0.90 22.86 16.99
CA GLU A 269 1.85 23.96 16.72
C GLU A 269 2.86 24.17 17.85
N HIS A 270 2.42 24.05 19.11
CA HIS A 270 3.32 24.16 20.25
C HIS A 270 4.42 23.08 20.24
N LEU A 271 4.12 21.85 19.83
CA LEU A 271 5.08 20.75 19.79
C LEU A 271 5.89 20.76 18.49
N ASN A 272 5.20 20.73 17.35
CA ASN A 272 5.81 20.52 16.04
C ASN A 272 6.55 21.75 15.49
N LYS A 273 6.36 22.94 16.08
CA LYS A 273 7.04 24.17 15.66
C LYS A 273 7.74 24.86 16.82
N ASN A 274 7.03 25.22 17.88
CA ASN A 274 7.62 26.04 18.95
C ASN A 274 8.66 25.26 19.76
N LEU A 275 8.29 24.08 20.28
CA LEU A 275 9.20 23.19 21.00
C LEU A 275 10.28 22.62 20.07
N ALA A 276 9.91 22.26 18.84
CA ALA A 276 10.83 21.84 17.80
C ALA A 276 12.01 22.82 17.64
N ASN A 277 11.73 24.13 17.59
CA ASN A 277 12.75 25.19 17.49
C ASN A 277 13.52 25.46 18.80
N MET A 278 13.15 24.84 19.92
CA MET A 278 13.82 24.99 21.22
C MET A 278 14.81 23.86 21.52
N PHE A 279 14.81 22.78 20.72
CA PHE A 279 15.73 21.68 20.94
C PHE A 279 17.18 22.12 20.72
N LYS A 280 18.07 21.63 21.59
CA LYS A 280 19.52 21.79 21.41
C LYS A 280 19.97 21.01 20.17
N PRO A 281 21.06 21.43 19.50
CA PRO A 281 21.56 20.75 18.29
C PRO A 281 21.68 19.22 18.42
N GLN A 282 22.21 18.71 19.54
CA GLN A 282 22.30 17.27 19.79
C GLN A 282 20.92 16.58 19.81
N MET A 283 19.92 17.18 20.47
CA MET A 283 18.58 16.60 20.55
C MET A 283 17.87 16.64 19.20
N ALA A 284 18.06 17.72 18.44
CA ALA A 284 17.53 17.83 17.08
C ALA A 284 18.16 16.77 16.16
N GLU A 285 19.47 16.55 16.26
CA GLU A 285 20.17 15.52 15.51
C GLU A 285 19.68 14.10 15.85
N GLU A 286 19.43 13.79 17.12
CA GLU A 286 18.82 12.49 17.52
C GLU A 286 17.44 12.27 16.89
N ILE A 287 16.61 13.32 16.81
CA ILE A 287 15.30 13.26 16.13
C ILE A 287 15.49 13.05 14.63
N MET A 288 16.38 13.81 13.99
CA MET A 288 16.64 13.68 12.55
C MET A 288 17.26 12.32 12.19
N GLU A 289 18.15 11.79 13.02
CA GLU A 289 18.70 10.44 12.86
C GLU A 289 17.59 9.39 12.90
N ASP A 290 16.67 9.48 13.86
CA ASP A 290 15.49 8.61 13.93
C ASP A 290 14.64 8.71 12.67
N LYS A 291 14.32 9.93 12.21
CA LYS A 291 13.54 10.14 10.98
C LYS A 291 14.23 9.56 9.76
N ARG A 292 15.55 9.76 9.62
CA ARG A 292 16.30 9.21 8.50
C ARG A 292 16.27 7.68 8.48
N LYS A 293 16.49 7.03 9.63
CA LYS A 293 16.41 5.56 9.76
C LYS A 293 15.00 5.04 9.48
N VAL A 294 13.98 5.72 9.98
CA VAL A 294 12.58 5.36 9.72
C VAL A 294 12.28 5.45 8.23
N LEU A 295 12.60 6.56 7.56
CA LEU A 295 12.33 6.77 6.14
C LEU A 295 13.20 5.88 5.24
N SER A 296 14.39 5.45 5.67
CA SER A 296 15.18 4.42 4.97
C SER A 296 14.70 2.98 5.23
N MET A 297 13.72 2.78 6.13
CA MET A 297 13.28 1.48 6.64
C MET A 297 14.37 0.69 7.38
N GLU A 298 15.36 1.40 7.92
CA GLU A 298 16.43 0.90 8.80
C GLU A 298 16.18 1.31 10.27
N GLY A 299 14.92 1.61 10.59
CA GLY A 299 14.48 2.09 11.90
C GLY A 299 14.95 1.21 13.07
N THR A 300 15.14 1.84 14.22
CA THR A 300 15.35 1.14 15.49
C THR A 300 14.01 0.62 16.04
N LYS A 301 14.04 0.06 17.26
CA LYS A 301 12.80 -0.15 18.03
C LYS A 301 11.97 1.14 18.11
N PHE A 302 10.66 0.99 18.24
CA PHE A 302 9.75 2.11 18.44
C PHE A 302 10.15 2.90 19.72
N ASP A 303 9.84 4.19 19.80
CA ASP A 303 10.06 5.01 21.01
C ASP A 303 11.54 5.02 21.49
N TYR A 304 12.54 5.02 20.58
CA TYR A 304 13.95 4.85 20.94
C TYR A 304 14.59 6.08 21.62
N TYR A 305 14.58 7.24 20.96
CA TYR A 305 15.24 8.47 21.44
C TYR A 305 14.33 9.31 22.35
N GLU A 306 14.87 9.83 23.45
CA GLU A 306 14.15 10.68 24.41
C GLU A 306 13.62 11.98 23.78
N PRO A 307 14.38 12.73 22.94
CA PRO A 307 13.85 13.91 22.28
C PRO A 307 12.62 13.64 21.39
N THR A 308 12.58 12.51 20.69
CA THR A 308 11.40 12.10 19.90
C THR A 308 10.18 11.90 20.80
N ARG A 309 10.38 11.35 22.01
CA ARG A 309 9.30 11.19 23.01
C ARG A 309 8.78 12.52 23.50
N ILE A 310 9.68 13.45 23.82
CA ILE A 310 9.36 14.80 24.28
C ILE A 310 8.57 15.53 23.19
N LEU A 311 9.03 15.48 21.93
CA LEU A 311 8.35 16.10 20.80
C LEU A 311 6.93 15.56 20.61
N GLY A 312 6.72 14.27 20.84
CA GLY A 312 5.40 13.63 20.78
C GLY A 312 4.58 13.70 22.07
N ASP A 313 5.00 14.47 23.09
CA ASP A 313 4.41 14.51 24.45
C ASP A 313 4.16 13.09 25.03
N TYR A 314 5.06 12.16 24.74
CA TYR A 314 4.99 10.74 25.11
C TYR A 314 3.65 10.08 24.71
N TYR A 315 2.94 10.61 23.70
CA TYR A 315 1.59 10.19 23.35
C TYR A 315 1.53 8.68 23.09
N TRP A 316 2.30 8.18 22.12
CA TRP A 316 2.27 6.77 21.76
C TRP A 316 2.80 5.86 22.86
N ARG A 317 3.80 6.31 23.62
CA ARG A 317 4.29 5.60 24.80
C ARG A 317 3.16 5.35 25.80
N LYS A 318 2.40 6.39 26.17
CA LYS A 318 1.21 6.29 27.05
C LYS A 318 0.14 5.36 26.48
N LYS A 319 0.00 5.29 25.15
CA LYS A 319 -1.00 4.44 24.47
C LYS A 319 -0.60 2.97 24.37
N ILE A 320 0.69 2.67 24.24
CA ILE A 320 1.20 1.31 24.00
C ILE A 320 1.58 0.58 25.30
N LEU A 321 2.12 1.29 26.31
CA LEU A 321 2.59 0.68 27.55
C LEU A 321 1.58 -0.25 28.26
N PRO A 322 0.25 0.01 28.27
CA PRO A 322 -0.70 -0.93 28.87
C PRO A 322 -0.65 -2.34 28.27
N LEU A 323 -0.42 -2.46 26.96
CA LEU A 323 -0.20 -3.74 26.30
C LEU A 323 1.14 -4.36 26.73
N GLY A 324 2.18 -3.54 26.86
CA GLY A 324 3.48 -3.98 27.39
C GLY A 324 3.38 -4.58 28.79
N THR A 325 2.63 -3.96 29.70
CA THR A 325 2.37 -4.50 31.04
C THR A 325 1.64 -5.85 30.96
N ALA A 326 0.70 -6.02 30.03
CA ALA A 326 0.00 -7.29 29.87
C ALA A 326 0.89 -8.40 29.29
N VAL A 327 1.80 -8.07 28.37
CA VAL A 327 2.67 -9.06 27.71
C VAL A 327 3.86 -9.44 28.59
N TYR A 328 4.58 -8.45 29.13
CA TYR A 328 5.87 -8.62 29.82
C TYR A 328 5.83 -8.33 31.33
N GLY A 329 4.71 -7.83 31.86
CA GLY A 329 4.62 -7.37 33.25
C GLY A 329 5.17 -5.96 33.44
N GLU A 330 4.95 -5.39 34.63
CA GLU A 330 5.20 -3.97 34.90
C GLU A 330 6.67 -3.55 34.83
N GLN A 331 7.59 -4.45 35.18
CA GLN A 331 9.03 -4.19 35.19
C GLN A 331 9.65 -4.18 33.78
N GLU A 332 9.11 -4.99 32.88
CA GLU A 332 9.67 -5.20 31.53
C GLU A 332 8.76 -4.68 30.42
N LYS A 333 7.70 -3.93 30.77
CA LYS A 333 6.68 -3.42 29.83
C LYS A 333 7.24 -2.68 28.61
N GLU A 334 8.42 -2.08 28.72
CA GLU A 334 9.08 -1.38 27.61
C GLU A 334 9.59 -2.30 26.50
N ASN A 335 9.75 -3.59 26.76
CA ASN A 335 10.13 -4.58 25.75
C ASN A 335 9.13 -4.64 24.59
N ILE A 336 7.88 -4.21 24.81
CA ILE A 336 6.86 -4.07 23.78
C ILE A 336 7.33 -3.24 22.59
N PHE A 337 8.16 -2.21 22.82
CA PHE A 337 8.61 -1.30 21.76
C PHE A 337 9.55 -1.95 20.75
N ASN A 338 10.13 -3.10 21.09
CA ASN A 338 10.91 -3.91 20.15
C ASN A 338 10.01 -4.64 19.13
N HIS A 339 8.73 -4.81 19.43
CA HIS A 339 7.83 -5.72 18.70
C HIS A 339 6.70 -4.99 17.98
N VAL A 340 6.51 -3.70 18.25
CA VAL A 340 5.45 -2.90 17.65
C VAL A 340 6.02 -1.89 16.64
N SER A 341 5.22 -1.58 15.63
CA SER A 341 5.43 -0.43 14.76
C SER A 341 4.10 0.24 14.49
N LEU A 342 4.14 1.53 14.18
CA LEU A 342 2.98 2.30 13.77
C LEU A 342 3.07 2.52 12.26
N CYS A 343 1.98 2.34 11.55
CA CYS A 343 1.86 2.69 10.14
C CYS A 343 0.70 3.67 10.00
N GLN A 344 0.95 4.78 9.34
CA GLN A 344 -0.06 5.81 9.07
C GLN A 344 -0.66 5.57 7.69
N TYR A 345 -1.99 5.71 7.58
CA TYR A 345 -2.67 5.73 6.28
C TYR A 345 -2.16 6.88 5.41
N PHE A 346 -1.81 8.00 6.03
CA PHE A 346 -1.28 9.19 5.38
C PHE A 346 -0.06 9.73 6.14
N ALA A 347 1.05 9.95 5.44
CA ALA A 347 2.34 10.26 6.07
C ALA A 347 2.46 11.69 6.58
N TYR A 348 1.67 12.63 6.04
CA TYR A 348 1.80 14.05 6.35
C TYR A 348 0.92 14.45 7.54
N THR A 349 1.43 15.39 8.32
CA THR A 349 0.73 15.87 9.49
C THR A 349 -0.33 16.91 9.13
N SER A 350 -1.39 16.96 9.95
CA SER A 350 -2.42 18.01 9.85
C SER A 350 -3.08 18.23 11.21
N LEU A 351 -3.72 19.38 11.41
CA LEU A 351 -4.44 19.67 12.66
C LEU A 351 -5.72 18.84 12.75
N VAL A 352 -6.41 18.68 11.61
CA VAL A 352 -7.59 17.82 11.45
C VAL A 352 -7.30 16.78 10.38
N SER A 353 -7.79 15.55 10.59
CA SER A 353 -7.72 14.46 9.60
C SER A 353 -8.03 14.95 8.19
N PRO A 354 -7.16 14.69 7.20
CA PRO A 354 -7.44 15.05 5.83
C PRO A 354 -8.51 14.12 5.23
N ALA A 355 -9.32 14.66 4.34
CA ALA A 355 -10.34 13.93 3.58
C ALA A 355 -9.81 13.61 2.18
N ILE A 356 -8.98 12.57 2.08
CA ILE A 356 -8.37 12.13 0.83
C ILE A 356 -9.28 11.11 0.13
N LYS A 357 -9.58 11.36 -1.15
CA LYS A 357 -10.41 10.47 -1.98
C LYS A 357 -9.58 9.51 -2.84
N ASN A 358 -8.50 10.01 -3.43
CA ASN A 358 -7.64 9.25 -4.32
C ASN A 358 -6.34 8.92 -3.58
N LEU A 359 -5.86 7.68 -3.71
CA LEU A 359 -4.60 7.26 -3.10
C LEU A 359 -3.43 8.01 -3.73
N PHE A 360 -2.58 8.58 -2.87
CA PHE A 360 -1.35 9.24 -3.28
C PHE A 360 -0.28 8.17 -3.61
N PRO A 361 0.73 8.48 -4.45
CA PRO A 361 1.86 7.58 -4.68
C PRO A 361 2.50 7.03 -3.40
N SER A 362 2.68 7.85 -2.37
CA SER A 362 3.17 7.39 -1.06
C SER A 362 2.30 6.32 -0.41
N GLN A 363 0.97 6.42 -0.54
CA GLN A 363 0.03 5.44 0.00
C GLN A 363 0.08 4.15 -0.82
N LYS A 364 0.21 4.24 -2.15
CA LYS A 364 0.43 3.07 -3.01
C LYS A 364 1.72 2.33 -2.61
N PHE A 365 2.77 3.05 -2.25
CA PHE A 365 3.97 2.44 -1.67
C PHE A 365 3.69 1.76 -0.32
N THR A 366 2.90 2.38 0.57
CA THR A 366 2.45 1.73 1.82
C THR A 366 1.72 0.40 1.53
N LYS A 367 0.88 0.31 0.49
CA LYS A 367 0.26 -0.97 0.06
C LYS A 367 1.31 -2.03 -0.25
N MET A 368 2.40 -1.67 -0.93
CA MET A 368 3.51 -2.59 -1.23
C MET A 368 4.21 -3.12 0.03
N VAL A 369 4.41 -2.25 1.03
CA VAL A 369 4.96 -2.66 2.33
C VAL A 369 4.03 -3.65 3.03
N LEU A 370 2.72 -3.39 3.03
CA LEU A 370 1.72 -4.29 3.64
C LEU A 370 1.65 -5.65 2.92
N LEU A 371 1.71 -5.67 1.58
CA LEU A 371 1.77 -6.91 0.80
C LEU A 371 3.03 -7.71 1.14
N TYR A 372 4.19 -7.07 1.28
CA TYR A 372 5.41 -7.75 1.72
C TYR A 372 5.25 -8.38 3.10
N LEU A 373 4.70 -7.64 4.07
CA LEU A 373 4.46 -8.15 5.41
C LEU A 373 3.44 -9.30 5.41
N ALA A 374 2.41 -9.23 4.56
CA ALA A 374 1.42 -10.30 4.41
C ALA A 374 2.03 -11.58 3.82
N THR A 375 2.87 -11.45 2.79
CA THR A 375 3.38 -12.59 2.01
C THR A 375 4.65 -13.20 2.58
N SER A 376 5.49 -12.39 3.22
CA SER A 376 6.88 -12.75 3.55
C SER A 376 7.17 -12.69 5.06
N ALA A 377 6.47 -11.83 5.79
CA ALA A 377 6.52 -11.77 7.26
C ALA A 377 5.23 -12.37 7.86
N LYS A 378 4.97 -13.65 7.58
CA LYS A 378 3.66 -14.30 7.80
C LYS A 378 3.17 -14.29 9.26
N GLU A 379 4.06 -14.12 10.22
CA GLU A 379 3.72 -14.01 11.63
C GLU A 379 3.22 -12.61 12.02
N VAL A 380 3.43 -11.58 11.19
CA VAL A 380 3.02 -10.21 11.55
C VAL A 380 1.50 -10.12 11.64
N LYS A 381 1.03 -9.55 12.75
CA LYS A 381 -0.36 -9.15 12.93
C LYS A 381 -0.53 -7.64 12.74
N PHE A 382 -1.72 -7.25 12.35
CA PHE A 382 -2.12 -5.88 12.07
C PHE A 382 -3.29 -5.51 12.98
N LEU A 383 -3.24 -4.33 13.58
CA LEU A 383 -4.33 -3.79 14.40
C LEU A 383 -4.82 -2.47 13.81
N VAL A 384 -6.03 -2.48 13.25
CA VAL A 384 -6.72 -1.27 12.80
C VAL A 384 -7.28 -0.54 14.02
N MET A 385 -6.62 0.55 14.39
CA MET A 385 -7.04 1.39 15.51
C MET A 385 -8.10 2.40 15.10
N ARG A 386 -8.04 2.90 13.86
CA ARG A 386 -8.99 3.87 13.32
C ARG A 386 -9.16 3.73 11.81
N HIS A 387 -10.24 4.31 11.29
CA HIS A 387 -10.45 4.52 9.86
C HIS A 387 -10.41 3.23 9.03
N GLU A 388 -11.12 2.20 9.52
CA GLU A 388 -11.27 0.88 8.88
C GLU A 388 -11.56 0.98 7.39
N ALA A 389 -12.54 1.81 6.99
CA ALA A 389 -12.90 1.98 5.58
C ALA A 389 -11.73 2.46 4.72
N GLN A 390 -10.90 3.40 5.20
CA GLN A 390 -9.75 3.91 4.46
C GLN A 390 -8.65 2.86 4.33
N TRP A 391 -8.40 2.09 5.39
CA TRP A 391 -7.47 0.97 5.34
C TRP A 391 -7.95 -0.14 4.40
N LYS A 392 -9.26 -0.45 4.40
CA LYS A 392 -9.85 -1.39 3.45
C LYS A 392 -9.71 -0.91 2.01
N THR A 393 -9.96 0.37 1.73
CA THR A 393 -9.71 0.96 0.40
C THR A 393 -8.24 0.87 0.00
N LEU A 394 -7.30 1.14 0.91
CA LEU A 394 -5.86 1.04 0.61
C LEU A 394 -5.43 -0.40 0.34
N MET A 395 -5.85 -1.34 1.19
CA MET A 395 -5.45 -2.74 1.08
C MET A 395 -6.08 -3.41 -0.14
N GLY A 396 -7.30 -3.01 -0.52
CA GLY A 396 -8.13 -3.77 -1.47
C GLY A 396 -8.74 -5.00 -0.81
N GLU A 397 -9.71 -5.63 -1.49
CA GLU A 397 -10.44 -6.78 -0.94
C GLU A 397 -9.54 -7.99 -0.72
N GLY A 398 -8.60 -8.27 -1.64
CA GLY A 398 -7.73 -9.45 -1.56
C GLY A 398 -6.85 -9.45 -0.32
N LEU A 399 -6.10 -8.37 -0.09
CA LEU A 399 -5.22 -8.27 1.08
C LEU A 399 -6.02 -8.16 2.39
N TRP A 400 -7.10 -7.38 2.40
CA TRP A 400 -7.95 -7.22 3.58
C TRP A 400 -8.52 -8.57 4.03
N ASN A 401 -9.19 -9.28 3.12
CA ASN A 401 -9.83 -10.56 3.41
C ASN A 401 -8.79 -11.62 3.76
N TYR A 402 -7.66 -11.68 3.03
CA TYR A 402 -6.57 -12.60 3.36
C TYR A 402 -6.10 -12.44 4.81
N LEU A 403 -5.81 -11.22 5.25
CA LEU A 403 -5.33 -11.00 6.61
C LEU A 403 -6.43 -11.22 7.65
N TYR A 404 -7.67 -10.80 7.37
CA TYR A 404 -8.80 -10.95 8.27
C TYR A 404 -9.15 -12.42 8.51
N ASP A 405 -9.34 -13.20 7.44
CA ASP A 405 -9.73 -14.61 7.50
C ASP A 405 -8.66 -15.50 8.15
N ASN A 406 -7.41 -15.06 8.14
CA ASN A 406 -6.28 -15.75 8.77
C ASN A 406 -5.97 -15.23 10.19
N ASN A 407 -6.87 -14.47 10.83
CA ASN A 407 -6.68 -13.88 12.17
C ASN A 407 -5.39 -13.03 12.30
N ARG A 408 -4.98 -12.40 11.20
CA ARG A 408 -3.82 -11.51 11.13
C ARG A 408 -4.21 -10.04 11.10
N LEU A 409 -5.41 -9.68 10.67
CA LEU A 409 -5.96 -8.33 10.75
C LEU A 409 -7.02 -8.26 11.84
N LEU A 410 -6.82 -7.40 12.82
CA LEU A 410 -7.70 -7.22 13.95
C LEU A 410 -8.20 -5.77 13.94
N VAL A 411 -9.48 -5.56 14.22
CA VAL A 411 -10.09 -4.23 14.26
C VAL A 411 -10.44 -3.87 15.69
N SER A 412 -10.02 -2.69 16.14
CA SER A 412 -10.29 -2.18 17.48
C SER A 412 -11.78 -1.87 17.67
N LYS A 413 -12.35 -2.32 18.79
CA LYS A 413 -13.77 -2.05 19.14
C LYS A 413 -14.06 -0.57 19.38
N ASN A 414 -13.13 0.19 19.96
CA ASN A 414 -13.29 1.60 20.28
C ASN A 414 -12.22 2.47 19.62
N TYR A 415 -12.51 2.91 18.40
CA TYR A 415 -11.59 3.72 17.60
C TYR A 415 -11.30 5.11 18.19
N ALA A 416 -12.19 5.65 19.04
CA ALA A 416 -12.02 7.00 19.58
C ALA A 416 -10.82 7.08 20.55
N ASN A 417 -10.55 6.03 21.32
CA ASN A 417 -9.42 5.98 22.25
C ASN A 417 -8.33 5.01 21.77
N GLN A 418 -7.17 5.55 21.43
CA GLN A 418 -6.07 4.77 20.85
C GLN A 418 -5.23 3.99 21.88
N SER A 419 -5.64 3.92 23.16
CA SER A 419 -4.88 3.14 24.15
C SER A 419 -5.06 1.64 23.90
N LEU A 420 -3.97 0.90 23.85
CA LEU A 420 -3.95 -0.55 23.62
C LEU A 420 -4.33 -1.30 24.89
N THR A 421 -5.63 -1.34 25.17
CA THR A 421 -6.21 -2.03 26.33
C THR A 421 -7.29 -2.99 25.87
N GLU A 422 -7.59 -4.00 26.68
CA GLU A 422 -8.67 -4.96 26.42
C GLU A 422 -10.00 -4.27 26.14
N LYS A 423 -10.33 -3.23 26.91
CA LYS A 423 -11.55 -2.43 26.74
C LYS A 423 -11.66 -1.80 25.35
N ASN A 424 -10.56 -1.26 24.83
CA ASN A 424 -10.58 -0.54 23.55
C ASN A 424 -10.46 -1.48 22.37
N ILE A 425 -9.57 -2.47 22.44
CA ILE A 425 -9.34 -3.43 21.35
C ILE A 425 -10.51 -4.42 21.25
N GLY A 426 -11.13 -4.77 22.38
CA GLY A 426 -12.11 -5.85 22.48
C GLY A 426 -11.46 -7.13 23.00
N ILE A 427 -12.18 -7.87 23.86
CA ILE A 427 -11.65 -9.01 24.62
C ILE A 427 -10.95 -10.04 23.73
N GLU A 428 -11.63 -10.48 22.67
CA GLU A 428 -11.09 -11.53 21.78
C GLU A 428 -9.84 -11.06 21.02
N ASN A 429 -9.92 -9.91 20.35
CA ASN A 429 -8.80 -9.34 19.60
C ASN A 429 -7.61 -9.03 20.52
N TYR A 430 -7.87 -8.56 21.75
CA TYR A 430 -6.83 -8.29 22.73
C TYR A 430 -6.13 -9.57 23.18
N ARG A 431 -6.87 -10.64 23.45
CA ARG A 431 -6.32 -11.95 23.77
C ARG A 431 -5.41 -12.46 22.66
N ILE A 432 -5.87 -12.42 21.41
CA ILE A 432 -5.09 -12.83 20.23
C ILE A 432 -3.76 -12.06 20.16
N ILE A 433 -3.78 -10.74 20.39
CA ILE A 433 -2.56 -9.91 20.37
C ILE A 433 -1.61 -10.26 21.51
N VAL A 434 -2.12 -10.40 22.73
CA VAL A 434 -1.29 -10.71 23.90
C VAL A 434 -0.64 -12.08 23.76
N GLU A 435 -1.38 -13.10 23.33
CA GLU A 435 -0.85 -14.44 23.07
C GLU A 435 0.20 -14.44 21.96
N HIS A 436 -0.08 -13.73 20.86
CA HIS A 436 0.87 -13.55 19.75
C HIS A 436 2.20 -12.94 20.18
N LEU A 437 2.16 -11.93 21.05
CA LEU A 437 3.36 -11.22 21.50
C LEU A 437 4.13 -11.98 22.59
N ARG A 438 3.48 -12.90 23.32
CA ARG A 438 4.12 -13.75 24.33
C ARG A 438 4.82 -14.97 23.73
N ASN A 439 4.26 -15.53 22.66
CA ASN A 439 4.84 -16.67 21.97
C ASN A 439 6.02 -16.17 21.12
N ASN A 440 7.24 -16.40 21.61
CA ASN A 440 8.45 -15.86 21.01
C ASN A 440 8.80 -16.49 19.67
#